data_AF-A0A959HND3-F1
#
_entry.id   AF-A0A959HND3-F1
#
_cell.length_a   1.000
_cell.length_b   1.000
_cell.length_c   1.000
_cell.angle_alpha   90.00
_cell.angle_beta   90.00
_cell.angle_gamma   90.00
#
_symmetry.space_group_name_H-M   'P 1'
#
loop_
_entity.id
_entity.type
_entity.pdbx_description
1 polymer ?
#
loop_
_entity_poly.entity_id
_entity_poly.type
_entity_poly.pdbx_seq_one_letter_code
_entity_poly.pdbx_strand_id
1 'polypeptide(L)'
;TAKAWEAARWMSGGRLDYPEHFDAGLQPHSVQEMYYFARGPQLVNRIVDISDHIDTKVAANLANTSQGPAGHNGSRLRQRLASEGKQLDLLGSSDDEADRNYIKHYVLDRDSKRSRGIPSDRELGDKFGLGWAEAFYYRGPAENKVDEYIK
;
A
#
# COMPACT_ATOMS: atom_id res chain seq x y z
N THR A 1 9.55 6.02 11.80
CA THR A 1 8.21 6.63 11.65
C THR A 1 7.18 5.94 12.53
N ALA A 2 6.95 4.62 12.41
CA ALA A 2 5.89 3.91 13.17
C ALA A 2 5.88 4.17 14.69
N LYS A 3 7.03 4.18 15.37
CA LYS A 3 7.12 4.49 16.81
C LYS A 3 6.61 5.89 17.18
N ALA A 4 6.94 6.90 16.37
CA ALA A 4 6.47 8.27 16.61
C ALA A 4 4.98 8.40 16.34
N TRP A 5 4.47 7.68 15.33
CA TRP A 5 3.05 7.63 15.03
C TRP A 5 2.23 7.03 16.16
N GLU A 6 2.69 5.93 16.77
CA GLU A 6 2.04 5.32 17.95
C GLU A 6 1.91 6.30 19.13
N ALA A 7 2.98 7.06 19.40
CA ALA A 7 2.95 8.08 20.44
C ALA A 7 1.97 9.22 20.07
N ALA A 8 2.03 9.72 18.83
CA ALA A 8 1.12 10.77 18.36
C ALA A 8 -0.34 10.31 18.41
N ARG A 9 -0.63 9.06 18.04
CA ARG A 9 -1.95 8.44 18.12
C ARG A 9 -2.51 8.48 19.55
N TRP A 10 -1.68 8.13 20.54
CA TRP A 10 -2.08 8.23 21.95
C TRP A 10 -2.32 9.69 22.39
N MET A 11 -1.37 10.58 22.09
CA MET A 11 -1.39 11.98 22.54
C MET A 11 -2.48 12.82 21.86
N SER A 12 -2.86 12.50 20.62
CA SER A 12 -3.89 13.25 19.88
C SER A 12 -5.28 13.26 20.54
N GLY A 13 -5.57 12.30 21.42
CA GLY A 13 -6.80 12.27 22.22
C GLY A 13 -6.70 13.02 23.55
N GLY A 14 -5.50 13.42 23.98
CA GLY A 14 -5.24 14.03 25.27
C GLY A 14 -5.40 15.55 25.22
N ARG A 15 -6.22 16.12 26.11
CA ARG A 15 -6.35 17.60 26.24
C ARG A 15 -5.08 18.26 26.80
N LEU A 16 -4.20 17.50 27.45
CA LEU A 16 -3.00 18.04 28.10
C LEU A 16 -1.74 17.91 27.24
N ASP A 17 -1.81 17.17 26.14
CA ASP A 17 -0.69 16.94 25.25
C ASP A 17 -0.66 18.04 24.16
N TYR A 18 0.47 18.71 24.00
CA TYR A 18 0.70 19.76 22.99
C TYR A 18 -0.41 20.83 22.96
N PRO A 19 -0.56 21.65 24.01
CA PRO A 19 -1.62 22.66 24.11
C PRO A 19 -1.64 23.66 22.95
N GLU A 20 -0.49 23.88 22.28
CA GLU A 20 -0.38 24.70 21.07
C GLU A 20 -1.28 24.24 19.92
N HIS A 21 -1.71 22.96 19.91
CA HIS A 21 -2.69 22.47 18.93
C HIS A 21 -4.04 23.19 19.05
N PHE A 22 -4.42 23.64 20.25
CA PHE A 22 -5.69 24.34 20.48
C PHE A 22 -5.64 25.79 19.97
N ASP A 23 -4.47 26.43 20.07
CA ASP A 23 -4.25 27.75 19.47
C ASP A 23 -4.33 27.70 17.94
N ALA A 24 -4.00 26.54 17.34
CA ALA A 24 -4.18 26.26 15.93
C ALA A 24 -5.61 25.83 15.55
N GLY A 25 -6.56 25.83 16.49
CA GLY A 25 -7.97 25.48 16.27
C GLY A 25 -8.26 23.98 16.15
N LEU A 26 -7.29 23.11 16.46
CA LEU A 26 -7.49 21.67 16.46
C LEU A 26 -8.22 21.22 17.72
N GLN A 27 -8.99 20.14 17.61
CA GLN A 27 -9.67 19.50 18.73
C GLN A 27 -9.06 18.12 18.99
N PRO A 28 -9.11 17.59 20.23
CA PRO A 28 -8.64 16.24 20.51
C PRO A 28 -9.36 15.21 19.64
N HIS A 29 -8.60 14.26 19.10
CA HIS A 29 -9.11 13.18 18.28
C HIS A 29 -8.44 11.85 18.64
N SER A 30 -9.20 10.94 19.22
CA SER A 30 -8.70 9.63 19.64
C SER A 30 -8.81 8.61 18.50
N VAL A 31 -7.70 8.32 17.81
CA VAL A 31 -7.65 7.30 16.75
C VAL A 31 -7.85 5.90 17.35
N GLN A 32 -8.90 5.20 16.92
CA GLN A 32 -9.28 3.88 17.45
C GLN A 32 -8.79 2.70 16.63
N GLU A 33 -8.64 2.89 15.32
CA GLU A 33 -8.25 1.83 14.38
C GLU A 33 -6.94 2.15 13.69
N MET A 34 -6.08 1.14 13.56
CA MET A 34 -4.72 1.30 13.08
C MET A 34 -4.40 0.18 12.10
N TYR A 35 -3.90 0.56 10.93
CA TYR A 35 -3.45 -0.37 9.88
C TYR A 35 -1.98 -0.09 9.59
N TYR A 36 -1.13 -1.11 9.76
CA TYR A 36 0.29 -1.04 9.46
C TYR A 36 0.58 -1.88 8.22
N PHE A 37 1.07 -1.23 7.18
CA PHE A 37 1.69 -1.90 6.04
C PHE A 37 3.17 -2.17 6.40
N ALA A 38 3.55 -3.42 6.54
CA ALA A 38 4.92 -3.81 6.93
C ALA A 38 5.61 -4.59 5.80
N ARG A 39 6.91 -4.35 5.62
CA ARG A 39 7.74 -5.09 4.64
C ARG A 39 8.20 -6.46 5.13
N GLY A 40 7.59 -6.99 6.20
CA GLY A 40 7.96 -8.28 6.80
C GLY A 40 6.73 -9.05 7.28
N PRO A 41 6.72 -10.39 7.18
CA PRO A 41 5.54 -11.23 7.43
C PRO A 41 5.13 -11.33 8.90
N GLN A 42 5.89 -10.74 9.83
CA GLN A 42 5.93 -11.16 11.23
C GLN A 42 4.65 -10.82 12.02
N LEU A 43 3.75 -9.99 11.48
CA LEU A 43 2.55 -9.51 12.18
C LEU A 43 1.34 -9.33 11.24
N VAL A 44 1.21 -10.06 10.14
CA VAL A 44 0.00 -9.90 9.29
C VAL A 44 -1.20 -10.58 9.96
N ASN A 45 -2.28 -9.83 10.22
CA ASN A 45 -3.55 -10.37 10.74
C ASN A 45 -4.79 -9.89 9.95
N ARG A 46 -4.58 -9.10 8.90
CA ARG A 46 -5.66 -8.58 8.04
C ARG A 46 -5.21 -8.63 6.59
N ILE A 47 -6.05 -9.24 5.75
CA ILE A 47 -5.93 -9.22 4.30
C ILE A 47 -7.07 -8.36 3.75
N VAL A 48 -6.76 -7.48 2.82
CA VAL A 48 -7.72 -6.57 2.19
C VAL A 48 -7.72 -6.84 0.69
N ASP A 49 -8.89 -7.11 0.14
CA ASP A 49 -9.09 -7.21 -1.31
C ASP A 49 -8.91 -5.83 -1.94
N ILE A 50 -8.04 -5.76 -2.96
CA ILE A 50 -7.79 -4.56 -3.74
C ILE A 50 -8.02 -4.79 -5.23
N SER A 51 -8.73 -5.86 -5.61
CA SER A 51 -8.97 -6.23 -7.00
C SER A 51 -9.61 -5.11 -7.81
N ASP A 52 -10.62 -4.44 -7.24
CA ASP A 52 -11.31 -3.30 -7.87
C ASP A 52 -10.48 -2.01 -7.87
N HIS A 53 -9.34 -2.01 -7.19
CA HIS A 53 -8.48 -0.82 -6.99
C HIS A 53 -7.06 -1.01 -7.53
N ILE A 54 -6.75 -2.15 -8.15
CA ILE A 54 -5.41 -2.43 -8.66
C ILE A 54 -4.96 -1.39 -9.68
N ASP A 55 -5.87 -0.95 -10.56
CA ASP A 55 -5.53 0.03 -11.59
C ASP A 55 -5.31 1.45 -11.01
N THR A 56 -6.00 1.79 -9.91
CA THR A 56 -5.72 3.01 -9.13
C THR A 56 -4.33 2.96 -8.53
N LYS A 57 -3.92 1.80 -7.98
CA LYS A 57 -2.58 1.60 -7.44
C LYS A 57 -1.50 1.66 -8.53
N VAL A 58 -1.79 1.12 -9.72
CA VAL A 58 -0.92 1.25 -10.90
C VAL A 58 -0.75 2.72 -11.27
N ALA A 59 -1.84 3.49 -11.34
CA ALA A 59 -1.78 4.92 -11.64
C ALA A 59 -0.96 5.71 -10.61
N ALA A 60 -1.11 5.41 -9.32
CA ALA A 60 -0.31 6.03 -8.26
C ALA A 60 1.19 5.72 -8.41
N ASN A 61 1.54 4.49 -8.78
CA ASN A 61 2.93 4.09 -9.05
C ASN A 61 3.47 4.74 -10.34
N LEU A 62 2.63 4.92 -11.36
CA LEU A 62 2.99 5.59 -12.60
C LEU A 62 3.36 7.06 -12.37
N ALA A 63 2.65 7.74 -11.46
CA ALA A 63 2.95 9.13 -11.10
C ALA A 63 4.32 9.29 -10.44
N ASN A 64 4.91 8.22 -9.90
CA ASN A 64 6.25 8.25 -9.31
C ASN A 64 7.33 8.09 -10.39
N THR A 65 7.63 9.19 -11.09
CA THR A 65 8.55 9.20 -12.24
C THR A 65 10.02 9.30 -11.87
N SER A 66 10.35 9.70 -10.63
CA SER A 66 11.72 9.98 -10.20
C SER A 66 12.31 8.97 -9.22
N GLN A 67 11.49 8.16 -8.55
CA GLN A 67 11.94 7.23 -7.52
C GLN A 67 11.42 5.82 -7.74
N GLY A 68 12.28 4.83 -7.49
CA GLY A 68 11.88 3.42 -7.46
C GLY A 68 11.63 2.80 -8.86
N PRO A 69 11.06 1.58 -8.88
CA PRO A 69 10.95 0.77 -10.10
C PRO A 69 9.76 1.15 -10.99
N ALA A 70 8.86 2.04 -10.57
CA ALA A 70 7.66 2.40 -11.31
C ALA A 70 7.89 3.55 -12.30
N GLY A 71 6.91 4.41 -12.56
CA GLY A 71 7.01 5.49 -13.55
C GLY A 71 7.22 4.97 -14.98
N HIS A 72 8.11 5.63 -15.73
CA HIS A 72 8.36 5.36 -17.15
C HIS A 72 9.31 4.19 -17.45
N ASN A 73 9.44 3.25 -16.52
CA ASN A 73 10.36 2.11 -16.70
C ASN A 73 9.84 1.08 -17.71
N GLY A 74 8.53 1.00 -17.94
CA GLY A 74 7.94 0.09 -18.93
C GLY A 74 8.24 0.51 -20.35
N SER A 75 8.01 1.78 -20.68
CA SER A 75 8.33 2.40 -21.96
C SER A 75 9.83 2.38 -22.25
N ARG A 76 10.68 2.70 -21.26
CA ARG A 76 12.15 2.55 -21.39
C ARG A 76 12.57 1.12 -21.67
N LEU A 77 11.97 0.14 -20.99
CA LEU A 77 12.24 -1.28 -21.25
C LEU A 77 11.82 -1.67 -22.67
N ARG A 78 10.64 -1.24 -23.11
CA ARG A 78 10.13 -1.48 -24.48
C ARG A 78 11.08 -0.91 -25.54
N GLN A 79 11.50 0.34 -25.40
CA GLN A 79 12.44 1.00 -26.32
C GLN A 79 13.80 0.28 -26.36
N ARG A 80 14.33 -0.12 -25.19
CA ARG A 80 15.57 -0.89 -25.10
C ARG A 80 15.43 -2.23 -25.84
N LEU A 81 14.37 -2.99 -25.58
CA LEU A 81 14.15 -4.28 -26.25
C LEU A 81 14.04 -4.11 -27.77
N ALA A 82 13.31 -3.10 -28.24
CA ALA A 82 13.18 -2.80 -29.67
C ALA A 82 14.55 -2.50 -30.32
N SER A 83 15.43 -1.76 -29.63
CA SER A 83 16.80 -1.50 -30.11
C SER A 83 17.67 -2.77 -30.19
N GLU A 84 17.34 -3.79 -29.41
CA GLU A 84 17.98 -5.11 -29.42
C GLU A 84 17.30 -6.09 -30.41
N GLY A 85 16.29 -5.65 -31.18
CA GLY A 85 15.49 -6.51 -32.05
C GLY A 85 14.58 -7.48 -31.30
N LYS A 86 14.27 -7.20 -30.03
CA LYS A 86 13.42 -8.01 -29.15
C LYS A 86 12.08 -7.33 -28.89
N GLN A 87 11.07 -8.12 -28.60
CA GLN A 87 9.74 -7.65 -28.21
C GLN A 87 9.23 -8.42 -27.00
N LEU A 88 8.39 -7.76 -26.21
CA LEU A 88 7.68 -8.36 -25.09
C LEU A 88 6.20 -7.94 -25.16
N ASP A 89 5.34 -8.85 -25.61
CA ASP A 89 3.91 -8.57 -25.86
C ASP A 89 3.17 -8.07 -24.61
N LEU A 90 3.62 -8.48 -23.42
CA LEU A 90 3.07 -8.03 -22.15
C LEU A 90 3.15 -6.50 -21.97
N LEU A 91 4.12 -5.82 -22.59
CA LEU A 91 4.25 -4.35 -22.53
C LEU A 91 3.26 -3.64 -23.47
N GLY A 92 2.47 -4.37 -24.26
CA GLY A 92 1.51 -3.76 -25.17
C GLY A 92 2.15 -2.98 -26.31
N SER A 93 1.33 -2.13 -26.92
CA SER A 93 1.61 -1.48 -28.21
C SER A 93 2.06 -0.01 -28.07
N SER A 94 1.74 0.63 -26.96
CA SER A 94 2.07 2.04 -26.68
C SER A 94 2.93 2.19 -25.43
N ASP A 95 3.54 3.38 -25.26
CA ASP A 95 4.37 3.66 -24.10
C ASP A 95 3.52 3.77 -22.80
N ASP A 96 2.28 4.27 -22.87
CA ASP A 96 1.35 4.29 -21.73
C ASP A 96 0.94 2.88 -21.29
N GLU A 97 0.59 2.01 -22.26
CA GLU A 97 0.32 0.59 -21.99
C GLU A 97 1.55 -0.10 -21.38
N ALA A 98 2.75 0.20 -21.91
CA ALA A 98 3.99 -0.39 -21.43
C ALA A 98 4.25 -0.04 -19.97
N ASP A 99 4.10 1.23 -19.58
CA ASP A 99 4.29 1.65 -18.20
C ASP A 99 3.27 1.01 -17.26
N ARG A 100 1.98 1.02 -17.62
CA ARG A 100 0.90 0.42 -16.80
C ARG A 100 1.08 -1.08 -16.64
N ASN A 101 1.32 -1.80 -17.72
CA ASN A 101 1.49 -3.25 -17.70
C ASN A 101 2.77 -3.65 -16.99
N TYR A 102 3.84 -2.87 -17.15
CA TYR A 102 5.09 -3.11 -16.43
C TYR A 102 4.87 -3.00 -14.91
N ILE A 103 4.19 -1.95 -14.45
CA ILE A 103 3.88 -1.77 -13.04
C ILE A 103 2.99 -2.91 -12.53
N LYS A 104 1.88 -3.20 -13.23
CA LYS A 104 0.91 -4.22 -12.79
C LYS A 104 1.51 -5.61 -12.72
N HIS A 105 2.24 -6.03 -13.76
CA HIS A 105 2.67 -7.43 -13.89
C HIS A 105 4.08 -7.71 -13.39
N TYR A 106 4.97 -6.72 -13.32
CA TYR A 106 6.31 -6.89 -12.76
C TYR A 106 6.42 -6.28 -11.37
N VAL A 107 6.17 -4.98 -11.23
CA VAL A 107 6.41 -4.29 -9.95
C VAL A 107 5.48 -4.78 -8.84
N LEU A 108 4.19 -4.96 -9.13
CA LEU A 108 3.18 -5.38 -8.15
C LEU A 108 3.00 -6.90 -8.05
N ASP A 109 3.48 -7.64 -9.06
CA ASP A 109 3.30 -9.10 -9.16
C ASP A 109 4.64 -9.83 -9.28
N ARG A 110 5.05 -10.22 -10.50
CA ARG A 110 6.09 -11.25 -10.75
C ARG A 110 7.45 -10.90 -10.17
N ASP A 111 7.80 -9.63 -10.12
CA ASP A 111 9.10 -9.12 -9.69
C ASP A 111 8.99 -8.28 -8.41
N SER A 112 7.85 -8.34 -7.73
CA SER A 112 7.58 -7.55 -6.52
C SER A 112 8.62 -7.77 -5.44
N LYS A 113 9.05 -9.02 -5.23
CA LYS A 113 10.04 -9.36 -4.19
C LYS A 113 11.40 -8.73 -4.48
N ARG A 114 11.81 -8.67 -5.75
CA ARG A 114 13.08 -8.04 -6.16
C ARG A 114 12.98 -6.52 -6.15
N SER A 115 11.87 -5.98 -6.63
CA SER A 115 11.71 -4.53 -6.88
C SER A 115 11.22 -3.75 -5.66
N ARG A 116 10.28 -4.30 -4.88
CA ARG A 116 9.68 -3.68 -3.68
C ARG A 116 10.16 -4.31 -2.37
N GLY A 117 10.76 -5.50 -2.41
CA GLY A 117 11.16 -6.24 -1.21
C GLY A 117 9.99 -6.91 -0.48
N ILE A 118 8.81 -6.98 -1.11
CA ILE A 118 7.58 -7.56 -0.53
C ILE A 118 6.94 -8.57 -1.50
N PRO A 119 6.12 -9.53 -1.02
CA PRO A 119 5.43 -10.50 -1.87
C PRO A 119 4.57 -9.87 -2.97
N SER A 120 4.24 -10.65 -4.00
CA SER A 120 3.26 -10.25 -5.02
C SER A 120 1.90 -10.00 -4.38
N ASP A 121 1.25 -8.91 -4.79
CA ASP A 121 -0.12 -8.58 -4.35
C ASP A 121 -1.12 -9.59 -4.94
N ARG A 122 -0.83 -10.13 -6.13
CA ARG A 122 -1.66 -11.13 -6.81
C ARG A 122 -1.51 -12.51 -6.18
N GLU A 123 -0.28 -12.97 -5.97
CA GLU A 123 -0.03 -14.25 -5.27
C GLU A 123 -0.57 -14.23 -3.84
N LEU A 124 -0.60 -13.06 -3.19
CA LEU A 124 -1.24 -12.89 -1.90
C LEU A 124 -2.76 -13.04 -2.02
N GLY A 125 -3.39 -12.38 -2.99
CA GLY A 125 -4.83 -12.50 -3.25
C GLY A 125 -5.25 -13.95 -3.52
N ASP A 126 -4.52 -14.64 -4.39
CA ASP A 126 -4.82 -16.03 -4.78
C ASP A 126 -4.91 -16.97 -3.57
N LYS A 127 -4.07 -16.77 -2.53
CA LYS A 127 -4.10 -17.57 -1.29
C LYS A 127 -5.40 -17.46 -0.50
N PHE A 128 -6.15 -16.39 -0.71
CA PHE A 128 -7.42 -16.10 -0.03
C PHE A 128 -8.62 -16.14 -0.99
N GLY A 129 -8.43 -16.59 -2.23
CA GLY A 129 -9.49 -16.61 -3.25
C GLY A 129 -9.86 -15.22 -3.78
N LEU A 130 -8.95 -14.25 -3.69
CA LEU A 130 -9.11 -12.87 -4.16
C LEU A 130 -8.27 -12.66 -5.43
N GLY A 131 -8.60 -11.66 -6.24
CA GLY A 131 -7.80 -11.34 -7.44
C GLY A 131 -6.48 -10.67 -7.10
N TRP A 132 -6.52 -9.67 -6.22
CA TRP A 132 -5.38 -8.92 -5.71
C TRP A 132 -5.61 -8.58 -4.26
N ALA A 133 -4.58 -8.67 -3.41
CA ALA A 133 -4.72 -8.33 -2.01
C ALA A 133 -3.49 -7.62 -1.44
N GLU A 134 -3.73 -6.87 -0.37
CA GLU A 134 -2.68 -6.31 0.50
C GLU A 134 -2.79 -6.87 1.91
N ALA A 135 -1.62 -7.01 2.56
CA ALA A 135 -1.48 -7.52 3.91
C ALA A 135 -1.20 -6.38 4.89
N PHE A 136 -1.93 -6.38 6.00
CA PHE A 136 -1.79 -5.41 7.07
C PHE A 136 -1.68 -6.10 8.43
N TYR A 137 -1.00 -5.44 9.35
CA TYR A 137 -1.29 -5.60 10.76
C TYR A 137 -2.38 -4.60 11.15
N TYR A 138 -3.50 -5.10 11.62
CA TYR A 138 -4.65 -4.35 12.08
C TYR A 138 -4.72 -4.40 13.60
N ARG A 139 -4.95 -3.24 14.22
CA ARG A 139 -5.30 -3.09 15.63
C ARG A 139 -6.55 -2.23 15.73
N GLY A 140 -7.66 -2.88 16.10
CA GLY A 140 -8.96 -2.23 16.28
C GLY A 140 -9.16 -1.66 17.68
N PRO A 141 -10.34 -1.06 17.95
CA PRO A 141 -10.74 -0.65 19.28
C PRO A 141 -10.77 -1.86 20.23
N ALA A 142 -10.47 -1.62 21.50
CA ALA A 142 -10.73 -2.64 22.53
C ALA A 142 -12.24 -2.82 22.68
N GLU A 143 -12.69 -4.07 22.81
CA GLU A 143 -14.10 -4.37 23.06
C GLU A 143 -14.56 -3.71 24.36
N ASN A 144 -15.69 -3.01 24.30
CA ASN A 144 -16.31 -2.43 25.46
C ASN A 144 -17.12 -3.50 26.21
N LYS A 145 -16.46 -4.20 27.14
CA LYS A 145 -17.12 -5.22 27.96
C LYS A 145 -18.17 -4.67 28.91
N VAL A 146 -18.24 -3.35 29.10
CA VAL A 146 -19.27 -2.73 29.95
C VAL A 146 -20.67 -2.97 29.36
N ASP A 147 -20.79 -3.05 28.04
CA ASP A 147 -22.07 -3.29 27.36
C ASP A 147 -22.68 -4.64 27.74
N GLU A 148 -21.87 -5.62 28.15
CA GLU A 148 -22.33 -6.92 28.66
C GLU A 148 -23.07 -6.81 30.01
N TYR A 149 -22.88 -5.71 30.74
CA TYR A 149 -23.45 -5.48 32.07
C TYR A 149 -24.63 -4.49 32.06
N ILE A 150 -24.94 -3.88 30.92
CA ILE A 150 -26.08 -2.98 30.75
C ILE A 150 -27.32 -3.85 30.42
N LYS A 151 -28.34 -3.80 31.29
CA LYS A 151 -29.62 -4.52 31.11
C LYS A 151 -30.64 -3.68 30.36
#